data_AF-A0A7C1P2Q1-F1
#
_entry.id   AF-A0A7C1P2Q1-F1
#
_cell.length_a   1.000
_cell.length_b   1.000
_cell.length_c   1.000
_cell.angle_alpha   90.00
_cell.angle_beta   90.00
_cell.angle_gamma   90.00
#
_symmetry.space_group_name_H-M   'P 1'
#
loop_
_entity.id
_entity.type
_entity.pdbx_description
1 polymer ?
#
loop_
_entity_poly.entity_id
_entity_poly.type
_entity_poly.pdbx_seq_one_letter_code
_entity_poly.pdbx_strand_id
1 'polypeptide(L)'
;MTNFSPREIVSELDRHIIGQHDAKRAVAIALRNRWRRQQLSEDLRDEVMPKNILMIGPTGVGKTEISRRLAKLAGAPFIKVEATKFTEVGYVGRDVEQIIRDLVEIGIALIRDKKRQEVQAKAHQLAEERVLDALVGATASPATRDSFRKKLRGGELDDKEIDIEVADSGSGAPGFEVPGMPGANIGILNLSEMFGKAMGNRTKRVRTTVKASYGDLIRDESDKLIDNEVIQREALRSVENDGIVFLDEIDKIAAREGAMGAGVSREGVQRDLLPLVEGTTVATKYGPVKTDHILFIASGAFHVSKPSDLLPELQGRLPIRVELKPLTKEDFRRILTETEARLIRQSQAPMAT
;
A
#
# COMPACT_ATOMS: atom_id res chain seq x y z
N MET A 1 -7.30 5.71 -13.25
CA MET A 1 -6.12 5.02 -13.82
C MET A 1 -5.41 5.92 -14.80
N THR A 2 -4.08 5.85 -14.82
CA THR A 2 -3.24 6.57 -15.77
C THR A 2 -3.41 5.99 -17.18
N ASN A 3 -3.58 6.85 -18.20
CA ASN A 3 -3.77 6.43 -19.59
C ASN A 3 -2.43 6.19 -20.30
N PHE A 4 -1.52 5.44 -19.66
CA PHE A 4 -0.25 5.12 -20.30
C PHE A 4 -0.44 4.03 -21.36
N SER A 5 0.24 4.20 -22.48
CA SER A 5 0.48 3.16 -23.46
C SER A 5 1.48 2.13 -22.90
N PRO A 6 1.51 0.89 -23.43
CA PRO A 6 2.52 -0.09 -23.02
C PRO A 6 3.96 0.41 -23.18
N ARG A 7 4.24 1.26 -24.17
CA ARG A 7 5.59 1.82 -24.38
C ARG A 7 5.95 2.84 -23.30
N GLU A 8 5.01 3.69 -22.90
CA GLU A 8 5.22 4.65 -21.80
C GLU A 8 5.42 3.92 -20.47
N ILE A 9 4.66 2.85 -20.21
CA ILE A 9 4.86 2.02 -19.01
C ILE A 9 6.26 1.42 -19.00
N VAL A 10 6.72 0.83 -20.11
CA VAL A 10 8.07 0.26 -20.21
C VAL A 10 9.13 1.35 -20.00
N SER A 11 8.96 2.51 -20.62
CA SER A 11 9.89 3.65 -20.48
C SER A 11 9.97 4.13 -19.03
N GLU A 12 8.87 4.15 -18.30
CA GLU A 12 8.87 4.54 -16.89
C GLU A 12 9.51 3.46 -16.01
N LEU A 13 9.30 2.18 -16.34
CA LEU A 13 10.02 1.08 -15.67
C LEU A 13 11.52 1.08 -15.97
N ASP A 14 11.96 1.54 -17.15
CA ASP A 14 13.37 1.66 -17.53
C ASP A 14 14.14 2.64 -16.64
N ARG A 15 13.47 3.64 -16.04
CA ARG A 15 14.08 4.60 -15.09
C ARG A 15 14.52 3.94 -13.77
N HIS A 16 13.95 2.78 -13.45
CA HIS A 16 14.15 2.11 -12.16
C HIS A 16 14.74 0.70 -12.27
N ILE A 17 14.49 0.01 -13.37
CA ILE A 17 14.92 -1.38 -13.57
C ILE A 17 15.82 -1.43 -14.79
N ILE A 18 16.99 -2.06 -14.69
CA ILE A 18 17.89 -2.30 -15.82
C ILE A 18 17.56 -3.63 -16.49
N GLY A 19 17.53 -3.64 -17.83
CA GLY A 19 17.26 -4.85 -18.62
C GLY A 19 15.83 -5.37 -18.44
N GLN A 20 15.67 -6.71 -18.43
CA GLN A 20 14.39 -7.41 -18.20
C GLN A 20 13.22 -6.93 -19.09
N HIS A 21 13.50 -6.65 -20.37
CA HIS A 21 12.53 -6.07 -21.30
C HIS A 21 11.26 -6.93 -21.47
N ASP A 22 11.41 -8.25 -21.50
CA ASP A 22 10.28 -9.16 -21.65
C ASP A 22 9.32 -9.07 -20.46
N ALA A 23 9.87 -9.03 -19.24
CA ALA A 23 9.10 -8.87 -18.01
C ALA A 23 8.40 -7.50 -17.95
N LYS A 24 9.11 -6.42 -18.31
CA LYS A 24 8.52 -5.08 -18.41
C LYS A 24 7.37 -5.03 -19.41
N ARG A 25 7.53 -5.65 -20.59
CA ARG A 25 6.50 -5.73 -21.62
C ARG A 25 5.29 -6.53 -21.13
N ALA A 26 5.51 -7.66 -20.45
CA ALA A 26 4.45 -8.49 -19.89
C ALA A 26 3.58 -7.69 -18.90
N VAL A 27 4.21 -7.01 -17.92
CA VAL A 27 3.47 -6.20 -16.94
C VAL A 27 2.79 -4.98 -17.56
N ALA A 28 3.43 -4.36 -18.57
CA ALA A 28 2.84 -3.23 -19.30
C ALA A 28 1.58 -3.63 -20.07
N ILE A 29 1.57 -4.82 -20.68
CA ILE A 29 0.39 -5.38 -21.36
C ILE A 29 -0.71 -5.68 -20.33
N ALA A 30 -0.38 -6.30 -19.19
CA ALA A 30 -1.35 -6.58 -18.15
C ALA A 30 -2.02 -5.30 -17.62
N LEU A 31 -1.24 -4.26 -17.31
CA LEU A 31 -1.77 -2.97 -16.87
C LEU A 31 -2.58 -2.27 -17.97
N ARG A 32 -2.15 -2.33 -19.24
CA ARG A 32 -2.92 -1.76 -20.36
C ARG A 32 -4.24 -2.50 -20.58
N ASN A 33 -4.27 -3.81 -20.42
CA ASN A 33 -5.49 -4.60 -20.56
C ASN A 33 -6.50 -4.24 -19.48
N ARG A 34 -6.05 -3.92 -18.27
CA ARG A 34 -6.91 -3.38 -17.20
C ARG A 34 -7.56 -2.05 -17.61
N TRP A 35 -6.80 -1.12 -18.17
CA TRP A 35 -7.37 0.13 -18.72
C TRP A 35 -8.37 -0.16 -19.85
N ARG A 36 -8.05 -1.08 -20.77
CA ARG A 36 -8.94 -1.48 -21.87
C ARG A 36 -10.26 -2.07 -21.35
N ARG A 37 -10.20 -2.92 -20.32
CA ARG A 37 -11.38 -3.50 -19.66
C ARG A 37 -12.33 -2.41 -19.16
N GLN A 38 -11.82 -1.32 -18.58
CA GLN A 38 -12.67 -0.22 -18.12
C GLN A 38 -13.40 0.53 -19.24
N GLN A 39 -12.94 0.41 -20.49
CA GLN A 39 -13.60 1.02 -21.66
C GLN A 39 -14.69 0.11 -22.25
N LEU A 40 -14.83 -1.12 -21.77
CA LEU A 40 -15.87 -2.04 -22.24
C LEU A 40 -17.23 -1.72 -21.59
N SER A 41 -18.30 -2.18 -22.24
CA SER A 41 -19.65 -2.23 -21.66
C SER A 41 -19.66 -3.10 -20.40
N GLU A 42 -20.64 -2.87 -19.52
CA GLU A 42 -20.75 -3.58 -18.24
C GLU A 42 -20.76 -5.11 -18.43
N ASP A 43 -21.62 -5.62 -19.31
CA ASP A 43 -21.73 -7.05 -19.61
C ASP A 43 -20.40 -7.69 -20.04
N LEU A 44 -19.62 -6.99 -20.87
CA LEU A 44 -18.33 -7.51 -21.35
C LEU A 44 -17.21 -7.28 -20.33
N ARG A 45 -17.33 -6.28 -19.47
CA ARG A 45 -16.28 -5.91 -18.51
C ARG A 45 -16.09 -7.00 -17.46
N ASP A 46 -17.17 -7.63 -17.04
CA ASP A 46 -17.14 -8.66 -15.99
C ASP A 46 -16.58 -9.99 -16.54
N GLU A 47 -16.80 -10.28 -17.82
CA GLU A 47 -16.25 -11.47 -18.50
C GLU A 47 -14.73 -11.39 -18.76
N VAL A 48 -14.14 -10.18 -18.78
CA VAL A 48 -12.70 -10.02 -19.02
C VAL A 48 -11.91 -10.18 -17.72
N MET A 49 -11.41 -11.40 -17.51
CA MET A 49 -10.52 -11.72 -16.40
C MET A 49 -9.10 -11.16 -16.57
N PRO A 50 -8.44 -10.76 -15.46
CA PRO A 50 -7.05 -10.31 -15.48
C PRO A 50 -6.13 -11.40 -16.02
N LYS A 51 -5.11 -10.99 -16.77
CA LYS A 51 -4.08 -11.89 -17.28
C LYS A 51 -2.94 -11.95 -16.27
N ASN A 52 -3.09 -12.82 -15.26
CA ASN A 52 -2.08 -12.99 -14.21
C ASN A 52 -0.75 -13.48 -14.79
N ILE A 53 0.33 -13.19 -14.07
CA ILE A 53 1.70 -13.32 -14.55
C ILE A 53 2.47 -14.30 -13.66
N LEU A 54 3.24 -15.20 -14.27
CA LEU A 54 4.27 -15.99 -13.62
C LEU A 54 5.65 -15.52 -14.08
N MET A 55 6.40 -14.91 -13.16
CA MET A 55 7.79 -14.51 -13.34
C MET A 55 8.74 -15.63 -12.92
N ILE A 56 9.59 -16.07 -13.84
CA ILE A 56 10.56 -17.15 -13.64
C ILE A 56 11.96 -16.55 -13.70
N GLY A 57 12.81 -16.81 -12.72
CA GLY A 57 14.23 -16.40 -12.81
C GLY A 57 14.91 -16.37 -11.44
N PRO A 58 16.24 -16.22 -11.39
CA PRO A 58 16.98 -16.28 -10.14
C PRO A 58 16.66 -15.10 -9.20
N THR A 59 17.10 -15.19 -7.95
CA THR A 59 16.93 -14.11 -6.97
C THR A 59 17.73 -12.87 -7.40
N GLY A 60 17.27 -11.68 -7.00
CA GLY A 60 18.00 -10.42 -7.26
C GLY A 60 17.90 -9.84 -8.67
N VAL A 61 17.21 -10.49 -9.62
CA VAL A 61 17.10 -9.98 -11.01
C VAL A 61 16.02 -8.90 -11.24
N GLY A 62 15.27 -8.54 -10.20
CA GLY A 62 14.29 -7.44 -10.25
C GLY A 62 12.80 -7.84 -10.32
N LYS A 63 12.43 -9.11 -10.11
CA LYS A 63 11.03 -9.60 -10.13
C LYS A 63 10.08 -8.74 -9.25
N THR A 64 10.44 -8.58 -7.98
CA THR A 64 9.65 -7.79 -7.02
C THR A 64 9.67 -6.30 -7.35
N GLU A 65 10.80 -5.77 -7.83
CA GLU A 65 10.95 -4.35 -8.12
C GLU A 65 10.10 -3.94 -9.33
N ILE A 66 10.04 -4.75 -10.38
CA ILE A 66 9.14 -4.54 -11.53
C ILE A 66 7.69 -4.42 -11.05
N SER A 67 7.26 -5.35 -10.20
CA SER A 67 5.87 -5.39 -9.71
C SER A 67 5.54 -4.21 -8.78
N ARG A 68 6.47 -3.86 -7.89
CA ARG A 68 6.34 -2.70 -6.99
C ARG A 68 6.26 -1.39 -7.77
N ARG A 69 7.11 -1.21 -8.79
CA ARG A 69 7.11 -0.01 -9.64
C ARG A 69 5.88 0.07 -10.51
N LEU A 70 5.40 -1.06 -11.04
CA LEU A 70 4.14 -1.13 -11.76
C LEU A 70 2.98 -0.64 -10.89
N ALA A 71 2.89 -1.10 -9.64
CA ALA A 71 1.84 -0.68 -8.73
C ALA A 71 1.92 0.82 -8.40
N LYS A 72 3.12 1.33 -8.12
CA LYS A 72 3.33 2.75 -7.87
C LYS A 72 2.94 3.61 -9.07
N LEU A 73 3.29 3.17 -10.29
CA LEU A 73 2.93 3.85 -11.53
C LEU A 73 1.41 3.85 -11.78
N ALA A 74 0.74 2.75 -11.44
CA ALA A 74 -0.70 2.63 -11.56
C ALA A 74 -1.47 3.38 -10.46
N GLY A 75 -0.80 3.78 -9.37
CA GLY A 75 -1.47 4.23 -8.15
C GLY A 75 -2.31 3.14 -7.49
N ALA A 76 -1.85 1.88 -7.61
CA ALA A 76 -2.58 0.68 -7.22
C ALA A 76 -2.17 0.18 -5.82
N PRO A 77 -3.11 -0.35 -5.01
CA PRO A 77 -2.78 -1.10 -3.81
C PRO A 77 -1.89 -2.31 -4.16
N PHE A 78 -0.81 -2.52 -3.41
CA PHE A 78 0.16 -3.58 -3.67
C PHE A 78 0.61 -4.28 -2.40
N ILE A 79 0.58 -5.60 -2.42
CA ILE A 79 1.08 -6.44 -1.33
C ILE A 79 2.08 -7.49 -1.84
N LYS A 80 3.18 -7.67 -1.11
CA LYS A 80 4.13 -8.78 -1.29
C LYS A 80 3.87 -9.84 -0.22
N VAL A 81 3.67 -11.08 -0.63
CA VAL A 81 3.50 -12.21 0.29
C VAL A 81 4.40 -13.36 -0.17
N GLU A 82 4.99 -14.09 0.76
CA GLU A 82 5.78 -15.30 0.48
C GLU A 82 4.86 -16.52 0.58
N ALA A 83 4.85 -17.36 -0.44
CA ALA A 83 3.96 -18.52 -0.52
C ALA A 83 4.23 -19.57 0.58
N THR A 84 5.48 -19.64 1.05
CA THR A 84 5.91 -20.55 2.12
C THR A 84 5.30 -20.23 3.48
N LYS A 85 4.85 -18.98 3.71
CA LYS A 85 4.21 -18.57 4.98
C LYS A 85 2.95 -19.36 5.32
N PHE A 86 2.31 -19.97 4.32
CA PHE A 86 1.10 -20.77 4.49
C PHE A 86 1.39 -22.27 4.67
N THR A 87 2.66 -22.69 4.62
CA THR A 87 3.08 -24.10 4.77
C THR A 87 3.59 -24.46 6.18
N GLU A 88 3.85 -23.46 7.03
CA GLU A 88 4.51 -23.68 8.32
C GLU A 88 3.53 -24.22 9.39
N VAL A 89 3.86 -25.40 9.94
CA VAL A 89 3.16 -26.05 11.06
C VAL A 89 3.33 -25.17 12.31
N GLY A 90 2.37 -24.28 12.53
CA GLY A 90 2.44 -23.28 13.61
C GLY A 90 1.59 -22.04 13.34
N TYR A 91 1.22 -21.79 12.08
CA TYR A 91 0.27 -20.74 11.72
C TYR A 91 -1.19 -21.24 11.81
N VAL A 92 -1.59 -21.70 12.99
CA VAL A 92 -3.00 -21.93 13.33
C VAL A 92 -3.72 -20.57 13.25
N GLY A 93 -4.37 -20.28 12.11
CA GLY A 93 -5.23 -19.10 11.94
C GLY A 93 -4.83 -18.04 10.91
N ARG A 94 -3.82 -18.24 10.06
CA ARG A 94 -3.63 -17.38 8.86
C ARG A 94 -4.15 -18.05 7.60
N ASP A 95 -5.43 -17.86 7.43
CA ASP A 95 -6.18 -17.99 6.19
C ASP A 95 -5.54 -17.15 5.06
N VAL A 96 -5.40 -17.73 3.87
CA VAL A 96 -4.90 -17.06 2.64
C VAL A 96 -5.71 -15.80 2.31
N GLU A 97 -6.96 -15.71 2.74
CA GLU A 97 -7.76 -14.50 2.62
C GLU A 97 -7.14 -13.28 3.33
N GLN A 98 -6.26 -13.50 4.31
CA GLN A 98 -5.52 -12.41 4.96
C GLN A 98 -4.74 -11.55 3.95
N ILE A 99 -4.30 -12.13 2.84
CA ILE A 99 -3.66 -11.40 1.73
C ILE A 99 -4.56 -10.25 1.25
N ILE A 100 -5.86 -10.52 1.10
CA ILE A 100 -6.84 -9.54 0.61
C ILE A 100 -7.18 -8.54 1.71
N ARG A 101 -7.32 -8.99 2.96
CA ARG A 101 -7.56 -8.09 4.11
C ARG A 101 -6.42 -7.09 4.28
N ASP A 102 -5.16 -7.53 4.18
CA ASP A 102 -3.99 -6.66 4.24
C ASP A 102 -3.90 -5.72 3.03
N LEU A 103 -4.28 -6.20 1.84
CA LEU A 103 -4.36 -5.36 0.63
C LEU A 103 -5.38 -4.23 0.79
N VAL A 104 -6.50 -4.47 1.48
CA VAL A 104 -7.50 -3.44 1.79
C VAL A 104 -6.95 -2.37 2.72
N GLU A 105 -6.20 -2.73 3.75
CA GLU A 105 -5.54 -1.76 4.63
C GLU A 105 -4.60 -0.84 3.85
N ILE A 106 -3.82 -1.41 2.93
CA ILE A 106 -2.93 -0.67 2.03
C ILE A 106 -3.74 0.25 1.11
N GLY A 107 -4.88 -0.22 0.58
CA GLY A 107 -5.80 0.57 -0.23
C GLY A 107 -6.38 1.77 0.53
N ILE A 108 -6.78 1.57 1.79
CA ILE A 108 -7.31 2.64 2.65
C ILE A 108 -6.25 3.72 2.91
N ALA A 109 -5.02 3.32 3.22
CA ALA A 109 -3.91 4.26 3.39
C ALA A 109 -3.66 5.06 2.11
N LEU A 110 -3.62 4.38 0.96
CA LEU A 110 -3.41 5.01 -0.35
C LEU A 110 -4.50 6.03 -0.70
N ILE A 111 -5.77 5.68 -0.51
CA ILE A 111 -6.90 6.59 -0.77
C ILE A 111 -6.93 7.75 0.22
N ARG A 112 -6.63 7.50 1.50
CA ARG A 112 -6.54 8.55 2.52
C ARG A 112 -5.47 9.57 2.16
N ASP A 113 -4.28 9.13 1.75
CA ASP A 113 -3.20 10.04 1.35
C ASP A 113 -3.57 10.87 0.12
N LYS A 114 -4.23 10.25 -0.87
CA LYS A 114 -4.77 10.97 -2.03
C LYS A 114 -5.81 12.02 -1.62
N LYS A 115 -6.76 11.67 -0.75
CA LYS A 115 -7.79 12.61 -0.26
C LYS A 115 -7.19 13.76 0.55
N ARG A 116 -6.17 13.50 1.36
CA ARG A 116 -5.41 14.53 2.08
C ARG A 116 -4.78 15.55 1.12
N GLN A 117 -4.21 15.09 0.01
CA GLN A 117 -3.67 15.98 -1.02
C GLN A 117 -4.76 16.82 -1.69
N GLU A 118 -5.93 16.23 -1.98
CA GLU A 118 -7.08 16.94 -2.57
C GLU A 118 -7.60 18.08 -1.66
N VAL A 119 -7.58 17.89 -0.33
CA VAL A 119 -8.06 18.91 0.63
C VAL A 119 -6.96 19.82 1.18
N GLN A 120 -5.69 19.62 0.78
CA GLN A 120 -4.52 20.28 1.37
C GLN A 120 -4.62 21.81 1.35
N ALA A 121 -5.07 22.41 0.25
CA ALA A 121 -5.21 23.85 0.13
C ALA A 121 -6.24 24.43 1.12
N LYS A 122 -7.37 23.74 1.29
CA LYS A 122 -8.41 24.13 2.24
C LYS A 122 -7.95 23.90 3.68
N ALA A 123 -7.28 22.78 3.96
CA ALA A 123 -6.70 22.48 5.26
C ALA A 123 -5.65 23.53 5.66
N HIS A 124 -4.83 24.01 4.71
CA HIS A 124 -3.87 25.09 4.96
C HIS A 124 -4.55 26.41 5.35
N GLN A 125 -5.66 26.76 4.72
CA GLN A 125 -6.42 27.96 5.09
C GLN A 125 -7.01 27.84 6.49
N LEU A 126 -7.60 26.69 6.83
CA LEU A 126 -8.14 26.45 8.16
C LEU A 126 -7.06 26.42 9.24
N ALA A 127 -5.90 25.82 8.95
CA ALA A 127 -4.75 25.83 9.84
C ALA A 127 -4.24 27.26 10.07
N GLU A 128 -4.17 28.09 9.02
CA GLU A 128 -3.82 29.52 9.13
C GLU A 128 -4.80 30.26 10.04
N GLU A 129 -6.11 30.03 9.91
CA GLU A 129 -7.11 30.65 10.78
C GLU A 129 -6.96 30.22 12.25
N ARG A 130 -6.62 28.96 12.52
CA ARG A 130 -6.36 28.48 13.89
C ARG A 130 -5.10 29.10 14.51
N VAL A 131 -4.05 29.30 13.71
CA VAL A 131 -2.86 30.03 14.15
C VAL A 131 -3.20 31.49 14.46
N LEU A 132 -4.02 32.13 13.62
CA LEU A 132 -4.49 33.50 13.87
C LEU A 132 -5.32 33.58 15.15
N ASP A 133 -6.23 32.63 15.38
CA ASP A 133 -7.02 32.55 16.62
C ASP A 133 -6.13 32.43 17.86
N ALA A 134 -5.06 31.65 17.79
CA ALA A 134 -4.10 31.53 18.90
C ALA A 134 -3.26 32.80 19.11
N LEU A 135 -2.97 33.56 18.05
CA LEU A 135 -2.14 34.78 18.12
C LEU A 135 -2.91 36.03 18.56
N VAL A 136 -4.13 36.22 18.05
CA VAL A 136 -4.90 37.46 18.28
C VAL A 136 -6.20 37.24 19.06
N GLY A 137 -6.58 35.99 19.29
CA GLY A 137 -7.85 35.61 19.90
C GLY A 137 -9.00 35.49 18.88
N ALA A 138 -9.95 34.59 19.15
CA ALA A 138 -11.10 34.32 18.29
C ALA A 138 -12.02 35.54 18.08
N THR A 139 -12.00 36.52 18.99
CA THR A 139 -12.84 37.74 18.95
C THR A 139 -12.13 38.96 18.36
N ALA A 140 -10.92 38.79 17.81
CA ALA A 140 -10.17 39.90 17.21
C ALA A 140 -10.92 40.57 16.05
N SER A 141 -10.77 41.89 15.92
CA SER A 141 -11.39 42.63 14.81
C SER A 141 -10.89 42.15 13.44
N PRO A 142 -11.71 42.23 12.37
CA PRO A 142 -11.29 41.85 11.02
C PRO A 142 -10.00 42.56 10.57
N ALA A 143 -9.86 43.84 10.90
CA ALA A 143 -8.66 44.62 10.57
C ALA A 143 -7.40 44.09 11.28
N THR A 144 -7.52 43.70 12.56
CA THR A 144 -6.41 43.07 13.31
C THR A 144 -6.04 41.73 12.71
N ARG A 145 -7.03 40.89 12.37
CA ARG A 145 -6.80 39.58 11.74
C ARG A 145 -6.10 39.72 10.39
N ASP A 146 -6.55 40.65 9.54
CA ASP A 146 -5.94 40.87 8.22
C ASP A 146 -4.49 41.36 8.31
N SER A 147 -4.19 42.22 9.29
CA SER A 147 -2.81 42.68 9.55
C SER A 147 -1.91 41.52 9.99
N PHE A 148 -2.37 40.69 10.93
CA PHE A 148 -1.62 39.53 11.39
C PHE A 148 -1.49 38.45 10.32
N ARG A 149 -2.50 38.25 9.47
CA ARG A 149 -2.44 37.33 8.33
C ARG A 149 -1.33 37.73 7.34
N LYS A 150 -1.17 39.03 7.06
CA LYS A 150 -0.08 39.53 6.22
C LYS A 150 1.29 39.25 6.84
N LYS A 151 1.45 39.52 8.13
CA LYS A 151 2.70 39.24 8.87
C LYS A 151 3.03 37.75 8.94
N LEU A 152 2.01 36.92 9.15
CA LEU A 152 2.12 35.46 9.18
C LEU A 152 2.60 34.92 7.83
N ARG A 153 1.98 35.35 6.73
CA ARG A 153 2.42 34.98 5.37
C ARG A 153 3.78 35.56 4.99
N GLY A 154 4.17 36.67 5.63
CA GLY A 154 5.50 37.27 5.51
C GLY A 154 6.59 36.56 6.32
N GLY A 155 6.26 35.54 7.12
CA GLY A 155 7.21 34.82 7.97
C GLY A 155 7.68 35.59 9.21
N GLU A 156 7.08 36.75 9.50
CA GLU A 156 7.49 37.61 10.62
C GLU A 156 7.11 37.05 12.00
N LEU A 157 6.28 36.01 12.02
CA LEU A 157 5.69 35.44 13.25
C LEU A 157 6.14 34.00 13.52
N ASP A 158 7.01 33.43 12.68
CA ASP A 158 7.41 32.02 12.70
C ASP A 158 7.90 31.53 14.08
N ASP A 159 8.68 32.36 14.77
CA ASP A 159 9.30 32.04 16.06
C ASP A 159 8.41 32.34 17.28
N LYS A 160 7.21 32.90 17.08
CA LYS A 160 6.30 33.17 18.20
C LYS A 160 5.73 31.88 18.74
N GLU A 161 5.70 31.79 20.07
CA GLU A 161 5.02 30.69 20.75
C GLU A 161 3.51 30.89 20.77
N ILE A 162 2.80 29.80 20.50
CA ILE A 162 1.34 29.71 20.53
C ILE A 162 0.92 28.44 21.25
N ASP A 163 -0.24 28.51 21.89
CA ASP A 163 -0.92 27.34 22.44
C ASP A 163 -1.98 26.89 21.44
N ILE A 164 -1.84 25.67 20.94
CA ILE A 164 -2.78 25.08 19.98
C ILE A 164 -3.40 23.82 20.57
N GLU A 165 -4.66 23.57 20.19
CA GLU A 165 -5.30 22.29 20.46
C GLU A 165 -5.00 21.35 19.28
N VAL A 166 -4.54 20.14 19.52
CA VAL A 166 -4.34 19.15 18.44
C VAL A 166 -5.06 17.86 18.83
N ALA A 167 -5.52 17.10 17.84
CA ALA A 167 -6.10 15.79 18.09
C ALA A 167 -5.11 14.92 18.89
N ASP A 168 -5.59 14.39 20.00
CA ASP A 168 -4.84 13.49 20.85
C ASP A 168 -4.86 12.10 20.21
N SER A 169 -3.87 11.82 19.37
CA SER A 169 -3.74 10.55 18.66
C SER A 169 -3.23 9.41 19.54
N GLY A 170 -3.49 9.47 20.85
CA GLY A 170 -3.33 8.38 21.81
C GLY A 170 -2.11 7.49 21.56
N SER A 171 -0.91 8.05 21.60
CA SER A 171 0.29 7.22 21.69
C SER A 171 0.28 6.52 23.04
N GLY A 172 -0.29 5.30 23.07
CA GLY A 172 -0.27 4.34 24.18
C GLY A 172 -0.64 4.93 25.53
N ALA A 173 -1.87 4.71 25.99
CA ALA A 173 -2.10 4.72 27.43
C ALA A 173 -1.09 3.75 28.06
N PRO A 174 -0.30 4.15 29.08
CA PRO A 174 0.52 3.21 29.84
C PRO A 174 -0.43 2.11 30.33
N GLY A 175 -0.14 0.86 29.97
CA GLY A 175 -0.94 -0.28 30.39
C GLY A 175 -1.13 -0.21 31.90
N PHE A 176 -2.37 -0.11 32.34
CA PHE A 176 -2.69 -0.19 33.75
C PHE A 176 -2.52 -1.66 34.16
N GLU A 177 -1.32 -2.03 34.61
CA GLU A 177 -1.08 -3.37 35.16
C GLU A 177 -1.86 -3.51 36.46
N VAL A 178 -2.95 -4.28 36.42
CA VAL A 178 -3.65 -4.74 37.63
C VAL A 178 -2.78 -5.83 38.27
N PRO A 179 -2.23 -5.62 39.48
CA PRO A 179 -1.40 -6.62 40.14
C PRO A 179 -2.21 -7.89 40.40
N GLY A 180 -1.78 -9.03 39.85
CA GLY A 180 -2.32 -10.35 40.19
C GLY A 180 -3.13 -11.09 39.11
N MET A 181 -3.31 -10.54 37.90
CA MET A 181 -4.06 -11.20 36.81
C MET A 181 -3.26 -11.20 35.48
N PRO A 182 -2.51 -12.27 35.17
CA PRO A 182 -1.87 -12.43 33.87
C PRO A 182 -2.93 -12.76 32.80
N GLY A 183 -3.14 -11.87 31.83
CA GLY A 183 -3.96 -12.16 30.63
C GLY A 183 -5.18 -11.26 30.38
N ALA A 184 -5.52 -10.33 31.29
CA ALA A 184 -6.67 -9.43 31.11
C ALA A 184 -6.43 -8.25 30.13
N ASN A 185 -5.19 -8.05 29.65
CA ASN A 185 -4.80 -6.87 28.87
C ASN A 185 -5.36 -6.81 27.44
N ILE A 186 -5.78 -7.94 26.85
CA ILE A 186 -6.20 -7.97 25.43
C ILE A 186 -7.65 -7.47 25.24
N GLY A 187 -8.53 -7.64 26.23
CA GLY A 187 -9.93 -7.20 26.14
C GLY A 187 -10.14 -5.69 26.35
N ILE A 188 -9.24 -5.02 27.07
CA ILE A 188 -9.38 -3.60 27.46
C ILE A 188 -8.94 -2.66 26.32
N LEU A 189 -8.03 -3.10 25.44
CA LEU A 189 -7.56 -2.31 24.29
C LEU A 189 -8.70 -2.00 23.29
N ASN A 190 -9.49 -3.00 22.92
CA ASN A 190 -10.64 -2.80 22.02
C ASN A 190 -11.76 -1.96 22.66
N LEU A 191 -11.94 -2.07 23.98
CA LEU A 191 -12.94 -1.28 24.70
C LEU A 191 -12.50 0.19 24.84
N SER A 192 -11.20 0.45 24.97
CA SER A 192 -10.62 1.81 25.01
C SER A 192 -10.75 2.54 23.68
N GLU A 193 -10.50 1.87 22.54
CA GLU A 193 -10.72 2.47 21.21
C GLU A 193 -12.20 2.76 20.92
N MET A 194 -13.11 1.87 21.33
CA MET A 194 -14.55 2.13 21.25
C MET A 194 -15.00 3.29 22.16
N PHE A 195 -14.45 3.38 23.37
CA PHE A 195 -14.79 4.45 24.31
C PHE A 195 -14.22 5.81 23.87
N GLY A 196 -13.04 5.82 23.24
CA GLY A 196 -12.45 7.01 22.62
C GLY A 196 -13.27 7.57 21.46
N LYS A 197 -13.89 6.70 20.65
CA LYS A 197 -14.83 7.13 19.59
C LYS A 197 -16.17 7.65 20.13
N ALA A 198 -16.64 7.14 21.27
CA ALA A 198 -17.91 7.55 21.87
C ALA A 198 -17.84 8.88 22.64
N MET A 199 -16.66 9.26 23.17
CA MET A 199 -16.43 10.51 23.93
C MET A 199 -15.97 11.71 23.06
N GLY A 200 -15.98 11.57 21.74
CA GLY A 200 -15.44 12.57 20.82
C GLY A 200 -13.92 12.55 20.77
N ASN A 201 -13.36 13.04 19.65
CA ASN A 201 -11.91 13.14 19.48
C ASN A 201 -11.33 14.01 20.59
N ARG A 202 -10.62 13.39 21.54
CA ARG A 202 -9.91 14.10 22.60
C ARG A 202 -8.90 15.04 21.94
N THR A 203 -8.87 16.29 22.36
CA THR A 203 -7.84 17.25 21.96
C THR A 203 -6.90 17.49 23.13
N LYS A 204 -5.62 17.69 22.85
CA LYS A 204 -4.62 18.10 23.82
C LYS A 204 -4.10 19.49 23.48
N ARG A 205 -3.87 20.32 24.51
CA ARG A 205 -3.19 21.61 24.35
C ARG A 205 -1.69 21.39 24.30
N VAL A 206 -1.06 21.89 23.25
CA VAL A 206 0.39 21.82 23.05
C VAL A 206 0.89 23.24 22.80
N ARG A 207 1.90 23.65 23.57
CA ARG A 207 2.65 24.88 23.34
C ARG A 207 3.75 24.60 22.32
N THR A 208 3.78 25.39 21.24
CA THR A 208 4.75 25.22 20.15
C THR A 208 4.98 26.56 19.44
N THR A 209 5.91 26.63 18.49
CA THR A 209 6.08 27.82 17.64
C THR A 209 5.08 27.83 16.49
N VAL A 210 4.76 29.02 15.96
CA VAL A 210 3.93 29.17 14.76
C VAL A 210 4.44 28.29 13.63
N LYS A 211 5.75 28.33 13.34
CA LYS A 211 6.35 27.54 12.26
C LYS A 211 6.18 26.04 12.46
N ALA A 212 6.41 25.55 13.67
CA ALA A 212 6.27 24.12 13.98
C ALA A 212 4.80 23.66 14.02
N SER A 213 3.86 24.56 14.32
CA SER A 213 2.43 24.23 14.43
C SER A 213 1.79 23.81 13.10
N TYR A 214 2.23 24.38 11.97
CA TYR A 214 1.55 24.22 10.69
C TYR A 214 1.45 22.77 10.22
N GLY A 215 2.50 21.97 10.41
CA GLY A 215 2.48 20.56 9.98
C GLY A 215 1.38 19.76 10.68
N ASP A 216 1.29 19.90 12.01
CA ASP A 216 0.28 19.20 12.80
C ASP A 216 -1.13 19.75 12.58
N LEU A 217 -1.28 21.08 12.48
CA LEU A 217 -2.58 21.71 12.21
C LEU A 217 -3.11 21.38 10.82
N ILE A 218 -2.27 21.40 9.78
CA ILE A 218 -2.69 21.02 8.43
C ILE A 218 -3.13 19.54 8.42
N ARG A 219 -2.42 18.66 9.11
CA ARG A 219 -2.82 17.25 9.23
C ARG A 219 -4.18 17.10 9.92
N ASP A 220 -4.36 17.77 11.06
CA ASP A 220 -5.61 17.75 11.83
C ASP A 220 -6.80 18.29 11.03
N GLU A 221 -6.63 19.44 10.37
CA GLU A 221 -7.67 20.01 9.50
C GLU A 221 -7.95 19.16 8.26
N SER A 222 -6.92 18.54 7.69
CA SER A 222 -7.12 17.60 6.58
C SER A 222 -7.96 16.41 7.02
N ASP A 223 -7.68 15.82 8.18
CA ASP A 223 -8.41 14.65 8.67
C ASP A 223 -9.88 14.97 9.01
N LYS A 224 -10.18 16.19 9.46
CA LYS A 224 -11.57 16.66 9.68
C LYS A 224 -12.34 16.87 8.37
N LEU A 225 -11.66 17.24 7.30
CA LEU A 225 -12.27 17.49 6.00
C LEU A 225 -12.56 16.21 5.20
N ILE A 226 -12.08 15.06 5.65
CA ILE A 226 -12.18 13.79 4.93
C ILE A 226 -13.23 12.88 5.57
N ASP A 227 -14.15 12.40 4.74
CA ASP A 227 -15.15 11.41 5.13
C ASP A 227 -14.55 9.99 5.09
N ASN A 228 -14.54 9.32 6.25
CA ASN A 228 -14.02 7.97 6.38
C ASN A 228 -14.87 6.92 5.64
N GLU A 229 -16.18 7.11 5.50
CA GLU A 229 -17.04 6.19 4.72
C GLU A 229 -16.72 6.27 3.23
N VAL A 230 -16.47 7.49 2.74
CA VAL A 230 -16.02 7.71 1.35
C VAL A 230 -14.66 7.08 1.12
N ILE A 231 -13.70 7.24 2.04
CA ILE A 231 -12.39 6.56 1.95
C ILE A 231 -12.59 5.05 1.84
N GLN A 232 -13.37 4.45 2.75
CA GLN A 232 -13.56 3.00 2.77
C GLN A 232 -14.15 2.53 1.44
N ARG A 233 -15.22 3.17 0.96
CA ARG A 233 -15.88 2.79 -0.30
C ARG A 233 -14.95 2.92 -1.51
N GLU A 234 -14.19 4.01 -1.62
CA GLU A 234 -13.23 4.21 -2.72
C GLU A 234 -12.05 3.22 -2.61
N ALA A 235 -11.61 2.90 -1.40
CA ALA A 235 -10.54 1.93 -1.16
C ALA A 235 -10.95 0.51 -1.54
N LEU A 236 -12.13 0.03 -1.13
CA LEU A 236 -12.64 -1.29 -1.55
C LEU A 236 -12.70 -1.37 -3.08
N ARG A 237 -13.28 -0.36 -3.74
CA ARG A 237 -13.35 -0.30 -5.20
C ARG A 237 -11.97 -0.31 -5.86
N SER A 238 -11.00 0.40 -5.28
CA SER A 238 -9.62 0.43 -5.77
C SER A 238 -8.95 -0.93 -5.59
N VAL A 239 -9.17 -1.63 -4.49
CA VAL A 239 -8.64 -2.99 -4.28
C VAL A 239 -9.22 -3.96 -5.31
N GLU A 240 -10.53 -3.96 -5.52
CA GLU A 240 -11.20 -4.85 -6.48
C GLU A 240 -10.73 -4.62 -7.93
N ASN A 241 -10.52 -3.37 -8.34
CA ASN A 241 -10.25 -3.04 -9.75
C ASN A 241 -8.77 -2.79 -10.05
N ASP A 242 -8.03 -2.28 -9.08
CA ASP A 242 -6.64 -1.85 -9.21
C ASP A 242 -5.66 -2.70 -8.37
N GLY A 243 -6.14 -3.53 -7.44
CA GLY A 243 -5.28 -4.31 -6.55
C GLY A 243 -4.27 -5.19 -7.28
N ILE A 244 -3.06 -5.27 -6.73
CA ILE A 244 -1.98 -6.13 -7.22
C ILE A 244 -1.42 -6.97 -6.07
N VAL A 245 -1.45 -8.28 -6.23
CA VAL A 245 -0.87 -9.24 -5.27
C VAL A 245 0.37 -9.85 -5.89
N PHE A 246 1.51 -9.73 -5.20
CA PHE A 246 2.76 -10.39 -5.57
C PHE A 246 3.00 -11.60 -4.67
N LEU A 247 2.90 -12.81 -5.25
CA LEU A 247 3.15 -14.08 -4.60
C LEU A 247 4.59 -14.52 -4.87
N ASP A 248 5.48 -14.32 -3.91
CA ASP A 248 6.88 -14.70 -4.01
C ASP A 248 7.11 -16.16 -3.64
N GLU A 249 8.15 -16.76 -4.20
CA GLU A 249 8.58 -18.14 -3.93
C GLU A 249 7.50 -19.21 -4.18
N ILE A 250 6.66 -19.03 -5.21
CA ILE A 250 5.61 -20.00 -5.55
C ILE A 250 6.18 -21.37 -5.97
N ASP A 251 7.43 -21.39 -6.44
CA ASP A 251 8.14 -22.61 -6.81
C ASP A 251 8.41 -23.53 -5.61
N LYS A 252 8.43 -22.98 -4.38
CA LYS A 252 8.60 -23.75 -3.14
C LYS A 252 7.38 -24.57 -2.76
N ILE A 253 6.18 -24.12 -3.14
CA ILE A 253 4.93 -24.87 -2.94
C ILE A 253 4.61 -25.79 -4.11
N ALA A 254 5.32 -25.66 -5.24
CA ALA A 254 5.23 -26.54 -6.41
C ALA A 254 6.09 -27.82 -6.30
N ALA A 255 7.13 -27.79 -5.46
CA ALA A 255 8.09 -28.89 -5.36
C ALA A 255 7.45 -30.14 -4.76
N ARG A 256 7.42 -31.24 -5.54
CA ARG A 256 7.04 -32.57 -5.06
C ARG A 256 8.13 -33.11 -4.13
N GLU A 257 7.75 -33.48 -2.92
CA GLU A 257 8.63 -34.27 -2.04
C GLU A 257 8.56 -35.76 -2.36
N GLY A 258 9.66 -36.46 -2.08
CA GLY A 258 9.71 -37.93 -2.12
C GLY A 258 8.67 -38.59 -1.19
N ALA A 259 8.43 -39.87 -1.41
CA ALA A 259 7.26 -40.67 -1.03
C ALA A 259 6.81 -40.73 0.46
N MET A 260 7.32 -39.92 1.39
CA MET A 260 6.92 -39.99 2.81
C MET A 260 6.88 -38.59 3.47
N GLY A 261 5.68 -38.03 3.64
CA GLY A 261 5.36 -37.33 4.91
C GLY A 261 4.81 -35.89 4.89
N ALA A 262 5.16 -35.02 3.94
CA ALA A 262 4.80 -33.59 4.02
C ALA A 262 4.11 -32.99 2.77
N GLY A 263 3.79 -33.81 1.76
CA GLY A 263 3.19 -33.37 0.49
C GLY A 263 1.82 -32.70 0.58
N VAL A 264 0.99 -33.05 1.57
CA VAL A 264 -0.39 -32.53 1.68
C VAL A 264 -0.43 -31.03 2.01
N SER A 265 0.57 -30.52 2.73
CA SER A 265 0.58 -29.11 3.18
C SER A 265 0.88 -28.14 2.03
N ARG A 266 1.83 -28.44 1.13
CA ARG A 266 2.22 -27.53 0.03
C ARG A 266 1.17 -27.46 -1.08
N GLU A 267 0.61 -28.61 -1.44
CA GLU A 267 -0.50 -28.66 -2.40
C GLU A 267 -1.75 -27.99 -1.80
N GLY A 268 -2.00 -28.17 -0.49
CA GLY A 268 -3.05 -27.47 0.25
C GLY A 268 -2.97 -25.95 0.06
N VAL A 269 -1.78 -25.35 0.21
CA VAL A 269 -1.60 -23.91 -0.04
C VAL A 269 -1.97 -23.51 -1.46
N GLN A 270 -1.62 -24.31 -2.48
CA GLN A 270 -2.04 -24.01 -3.85
C GLN A 270 -3.57 -24.04 -4.00
N ARG A 271 -4.23 -25.03 -3.38
CA ARG A 271 -5.69 -25.16 -3.39
C ARG A 271 -6.37 -24.00 -2.66
N ASP A 272 -5.80 -23.55 -1.55
CA ASP A 272 -6.33 -22.43 -0.78
C ASP A 272 -6.16 -21.11 -1.56
N LEU A 273 -5.06 -20.94 -2.30
CA LEU A 273 -4.85 -19.77 -3.15
C LEU A 273 -5.77 -19.72 -4.37
N LEU A 274 -6.27 -20.87 -4.86
CA LEU A 274 -7.11 -20.93 -6.07
C LEU A 274 -8.33 -20.00 -6.00
N PRO A 275 -9.22 -20.07 -4.98
CA PRO A 275 -10.37 -19.18 -4.87
C PRO A 275 -10.03 -17.69 -5.04
N LEU A 276 -8.88 -17.24 -4.50
CA LEU A 276 -8.46 -15.84 -4.62
C LEU A 276 -8.12 -15.46 -6.07
N VAL A 277 -7.44 -16.35 -6.81
CA VAL A 277 -7.02 -16.12 -8.19
C VAL A 277 -8.17 -16.35 -9.19
N GLU A 278 -9.11 -17.24 -8.86
CA GLU A 278 -10.28 -17.52 -9.69
C GLU A 278 -11.37 -16.45 -9.58
N GLY A 279 -11.48 -15.82 -8.40
CA GLY A 279 -12.54 -14.88 -8.07
C GLY A 279 -13.38 -15.42 -6.91
N THR A 280 -13.27 -14.77 -5.76
CA THR A 280 -14.10 -15.04 -4.58
C THR A 280 -14.43 -13.74 -3.86
N THR A 281 -15.37 -13.80 -2.92
CA THR A 281 -15.67 -12.69 -2.03
C THR A 281 -15.01 -12.92 -0.68
N VAL A 282 -14.06 -12.06 -0.32
CA VAL A 282 -13.39 -12.08 0.99
C VAL A 282 -14.07 -11.09 1.93
N ALA A 283 -14.44 -11.55 3.12
CA ALA A 283 -14.97 -10.68 4.16
C ALA A 283 -13.83 -9.89 4.83
N THR A 284 -14.00 -8.57 4.91
CA THR A 284 -13.09 -7.68 5.63
C THR A 284 -13.87 -6.84 6.64
N LYS A 285 -13.18 -6.23 7.61
CA LYS A 285 -13.81 -5.34 8.59
C LYS A 285 -14.41 -4.05 7.98
N TYR A 286 -14.12 -3.78 6.71
CA TYR A 286 -14.63 -2.63 5.97
C TYR A 286 -15.76 -3.00 5.00
N GLY A 287 -16.06 -4.29 4.85
CA GLY A 287 -17.02 -4.80 3.88
C GLY A 287 -16.47 -5.98 3.07
N PRO A 288 -17.31 -6.64 2.28
CA PRO A 288 -16.88 -7.68 1.35
C PRO A 288 -16.05 -7.09 0.20
N VAL A 289 -15.07 -7.87 -0.27
CA VAL A 289 -14.22 -7.52 -1.42
C VAL A 289 -14.19 -8.68 -2.41
N LYS A 290 -14.48 -8.40 -3.67
CA LYS A 290 -14.38 -9.35 -4.78
C LYS A 290 -12.96 -9.40 -5.36
N THR A 291 -12.40 -10.59 -5.54
CA THR A 291 -11.02 -10.76 -6.03
C THR A 291 -10.92 -10.92 -7.55
N ASP A 292 -12.04 -10.97 -8.27
CA ASP A 292 -12.17 -11.30 -9.69
C ASP A 292 -11.23 -10.51 -10.62
N HIS A 293 -10.92 -9.26 -10.25
CA HIS A 293 -10.12 -8.35 -11.09
C HIS A 293 -8.81 -7.88 -10.45
N ILE A 294 -8.44 -8.50 -9.32
CA ILE A 294 -7.11 -8.33 -8.73
C ILE A 294 -6.08 -8.98 -9.64
N LEU A 295 -4.98 -8.28 -9.90
CA LEU A 295 -3.88 -8.81 -10.69
C LEU A 295 -2.94 -9.61 -9.78
N PHE A 296 -2.79 -10.89 -10.06
CA PHE A 296 -1.80 -11.74 -9.39
C PHE A 296 -0.51 -11.81 -10.22
N ILE A 297 0.61 -11.57 -9.56
CA ILE A 297 1.95 -11.76 -10.10
C ILE A 297 2.66 -12.78 -9.20
N ALA A 298 2.77 -14.01 -9.69
CA ALA A 298 3.53 -15.06 -9.04
C ALA A 298 4.99 -15.03 -9.48
N SER A 299 5.89 -15.41 -8.58
CA SER A 299 7.34 -15.30 -8.73
C SER A 299 7.99 -16.57 -8.19
N GLY A 300 8.95 -17.12 -8.92
CA GLY A 300 9.72 -18.27 -8.47
C GLY A 300 11.05 -18.41 -9.20
N ALA A 301 12.00 -19.08 -8.56
CA ALA A 301 13.29 -19.38 -9.19
C ALA A 301 13.22 -20.64 -10.05
N PHE A 302 12.40 -21.62 -9.65
CA PHE A 302 12.18 -22.88 -10.38
C PHE A 302 13.48 -23.66 -10.64
N HIS A 303 14.39 -23.65 -9.65
CA HIS A 303 15.63 -24.45 -9.70
C HIS A 303 15.39 -25.94 -9.42
N VAL A 304 14.43 -26.25 -8.54
CA VAL A 304 14.14 -27.61 -8.04
C VAL A 304 12.77 -28.13 -8.46
N SER A 305 11.95 -27.26 -9.04
CA SER A 305 10.61 -27.54 -9.56
C SER A 305 10.44 -26.81 -10.88
N LYS A 306 9.48 -27.24 -11.67
CA LYS A 306 9.09 -26.61 -12.93
C LYS A 306 7.71 -25.95 -12.77
N PRO A 307 7.38 -24.95 -13.59
CA PRO A 307 6.01 -24.41 -13.62
C PRO A 307 4.94 -25.47 -13.88
N SER A 308 5.29 -26.57 -14.56
CA SER A 308 4.40 -27.72 -14.80
C SER A 308 4.06 -28.51 -13.54
N ASP A 309 4.81 -28.33 -12.45
CA ASP A 309 4.61 -29.05 -11.19
C ASP A 309 3.56 -28.36 -10.30
N LEU A 310 3.12 -27.15 -10.65
CA LEU A 310 1.96 -26.49 -10.05
C LEU A 310 0.67 -27.24 -10.42
N LEU A 311 -0.38 -27.07 -9.60
CA LEU A 311 -1.71 -27.59 -9.92
C LEU A 311 -2.18 -27.10 -11.30
N PRO A 312 -2.77 -27.98 -12.14
CA PRO A 312 -3.26 -27.61 -13.47
C PRO A 312 -4.19 -26.39 -13.46
N GLU A 313 -5.05 -26.29 -12.45
CA GLU A 313 -5.99 -25.19 -12.22
C GLU A 313 -5.23 -23.88 -12.05
N LEU A 314 -4.19 -23.87 -11.21
CA LEU A 314 -3.40 -22.67 -10.92
C LEU A 314 -2.56 -22.26 -12.14
N GLN A 315 -2.06 -23.25 -12.90
CA GLN A 315 -1.37 -22.98 -14.17
C GLN A 315 -2.29 -22.31 -15.18
N GLY A 316 -3.55 -22.74 -15.29
CA GLY A 316 -4.56 -22.14 -16.16
C GLY A 316 -4.86 -20.68 -15.80
N ARG A 317 -4.73 -20.34 -14.51
CA ARG A 317 -4.91 -18.97 -14.00
C ARG A 317 -3.67 -18.08 -14.10
N LEU A 318 -2.51 -18.61 -14.51
CA LEU A 318 -1.26 -17.87 -14.72
C LEU A 318 -0.83 -17.90 -16.21
N PRO A 319 -1.61 -17.31 -17.13
CA PRO A 319 -1.41 -17.47 -18.57
C PRO A 319 -0.18 -16.73 -19.11
N ILE A 320 0.24 -15.63 -18.49
CA ILE A 320 1.43 -14.89 -18.93
C ILE A 320 2.64 -15.45 -18.21
N ARG A 321 3.51 -16.15 -18.93
CA ARG A 321 4.78 -16.67 -18.40
C ARG A 321 5.93 -15.85 -18.95
N VAL A 322 6.81 -15.38 -18.08
CA VAL A 322 7.96 -14.57 -18.49
C VAL A 322 9.21 -14.93 -17.71
N GLU A 323 10.31 -15.12 -18.43
CA GLU A 323 11.60 -15.42 -17.87
C GLU A 323 12.44 -14.15 -17.70
N LEU A 324 13.07 -14.02 -16.54
CA LEU A 324 13.99 -12.94 -16.20
C LEU A 324 15.41 -13.49 -16.21
N LYS A 325 16.29 -12.79 -16.91
CA LYS A 325 17.67 -13.20 -17.15
C LYS A 325 18.55 -12.87 -15.94
N PRO A 326 19.56 -13.70 -15.62
CA PRO A 326 20.61 -13.32 -14.67
C PRO A 326 21.24 -11.99 -15.06
N LEU A 327 21.59 -11.17 -14.07
CA LEU A 327 22.25 -9.89 -14.29
C LEU A 327 23.73 -10.10 -14.62
N THR A 328 24.23 -9.34 -15.60
CA THR A 328 25.64 -9.31 -15.96
C THR A 328 26.41 -8.28 -15.12
N LYS A 329 27.75 -8.32 -15.21
CA LYS A 329 28.61 -7.28 -14.61
C LYS A 329 28.27 -5.88 -15.12
N GLU A 330 27.94 -5.74 -16.41
CA GLU A 330 27.55 -4.46 -16.98
C GLU A 330 26.20 -4.01 -16.42
N ASP A 331 25.23 -4.92 -16.26
CA ASP A 331 23.95 -4.57 -15.63
C ASP A 331 24.14 -4.04 -14.20
N PHE A 332 25.04 -4.64 -13.40
CA PHE A 332 25.35 -4.11 -12.06
C PHE A 332 25.92 -2.70 -12.11
N ARG A 333 26.84 -2.41 -13.06
CA ARG A 333 27.38 -1.05 -13.24
C ARG A 333 26.26 -0.06 -13.56
N ARG A 334 25.36 -0.43 -14.46
CA ARG A 334 24.21 0.39 -14.87
C ARG A 334 23.22 0.58 -13.73
N ILE A 335 22.93 -0.45 -12.93
CA ILE A 335 22.06 -0.34 -11.74
C ILE A 335 22.59 0.71 -10.77
N LEU A 336 23.91 0.74 -10.55
CA LEU A 336 24.56 1.69 -9.65
C LEU A 336 24.64 3.12 -10.18
N THR A 337 24.47 3.35 -11.49
CA THR A 337 24.78 4.64 -12.12
C THR A 337 23.59 5.29 -12.84
N GLU A 338 22.71 4.50 -13.46
CA GLU A 338 21.63 4.97 -14.33
C GLU A 338 20.26 5.04 -13.63
N THR A 339 20.01 4.22 -12.60
CA THR A 339 18.70 4.18 -11.95
C THR A 339 18.44 5.45 -11.13
N GLU A 340 17.20 5.94 -11.10
CA GLU A 340 16.89 7.21 -10.40
C GLU A 340 17.17 7.18 -8.90
N ALA A 341 16.92 6.02 -8.29
CA ALA A 341 17.22 5.74 -6.90
C ALA A 341 18.53 4.95 -6.78
N ARG A 342 19.54 5.28 -7.60
CA ARG A 342 20.84 4.60 -7.54
C ARG A 342 21.43 4.65 -6.13
N LEU A 343 21.95 3.51 -5.67
CA LEU A 343 22.52 3.35 -4.33
C LEU A 343 23.58 4.42 -4.04
N ILE A 344 24.40 4.78 -5.04
CA ILE A 344 25.40 5.84 -4.91
C ILE A 344 24.77 7.17 -4.49
N ARG A 345 23.65 7.57 -5.10
CA ARG A 345 22.95 8.81 -4.74
C ARG A 345 22.35 8.72 -3.35
N GLN A 346 21.78 7.55 -2.99
CA GLN A 346 21.23 7.32 -1.66
C GLN A 346 22.29 7.34 -0.56
N SER A 347 23.51 6.86 -0.84
CA SER A 347 24.63 6.90 0.11
C SER A 347 25.28 8.29 0.19
N GLN A 348 25.32 9.04 -0.91
CA GLN A 348 25.87 10.40 -0.94
C GLN A 348 24.94 11.43 -0.29
N ALA A 349 23.62 11.28 -0.41
CA ALA A 349 22.68 12.29 0.08
C ALA A 349 22.75 12.55 1.60
N PRO A 350 22.87 11.54 2.49
CA PRO A 350 23.08 11.75 3.92
C PRO A 350 24.47 12.27 4.29
N MET A 351 25.47 12.14 3.40
CA MET A 351 26.83 12.65 3.63
C MET A 351 26.98 14.12 3.19
N ALA A 352 25.96 14.69 2.54
CA ALA A 352 25.94 16.07 2.07
C ALA A 352 25.37 17.06 3.12
N THR A 353 24.82 16.53 4.22
CA THR A 353 24.47 17.27 5.44
C THR A 353 25.58 17.11 6.46
#